data_AF-A0A559V394-F1
#
_entry.id   AF-A0A559V394-F1
#
_cell.length_a   1.000
_cell.length_b   1.000
_cell.length_c   1.000
_cell.angle_alpha   90.00
_cell.angle_beta   90.00
_cell.angle_gamma   90.00
#
_symmetry.space_group_name_H-M   'P 1'
#
loop_
_entity.id
_entity.type
_entity.pdbx_description
1 polymer ?
#
loop_
_entity_poly.entity_id
_entity_poly.type
_entity_poly.pdbx_seq_one_letter_code
_entity_poly.pdbx_strand_id
1 'polypeptide(L)' 'MPESWDYTLYIPNDLRAVTVCRRTLRLILTLHGLTGLVDTAELLATELVSNAVRHTKGPAALRVRRSPEGVVWIG' A
#
# COMPACT_ATOMS: atom_id res chain seq x y z
N MET A 1 -11.95 20.35 2.34
CA MET A 1 -11.02 19.75 1.36
C MET A 1 -10.82 18.29 1.75
N PRO A 2 -10.63 17.36 0.81
CA PRO A 2 -10.26 15.99 1.15
C PRO A 2 -9.03 16.01 2.07
N GLU A 3 -9.09 15.26 3.16
CA GLU A 3 -7.95 15.12 4.06
C GLU A 3 -6.78 14.45 3.31
N SER A 4 -5.62 15.10 3.31
CA SER A 4 -4.38 14.54 2.79
C SER A 4 -3.69 13.71 3.87
N TRP A 5 -3.13 12.58 3.48
CA TRP A 5 -2.42 11.67 4.37
C TRP A 5 -1.35 10.89 3.61
N ASP A 6 -0.34 10.42 4.34
CA ASP A 6 0.82 9.71 3.80
C ASP A 6 1.31 8.69 4.82
N TYR A 7 1.24 7.41 4.44
CA TYR A 7 1.73 6.29 5.23
C TYR A 7 2.84 5.59 4.46
N THR A 8 3.94 5.27 5.15
CA THR A 8 5.02 4.44 4.60
C THR A 8 5.24 3.25 5.52
N LEU A 9 5.15 2.04 4.95
CA LEU A 9 5.45 0.79 5.63
C LEU A 9 6.77 0.25 5.10
N TYR A 10 7.80 0.27 5.95
CA TYR A 10 9.07 -0.41 5.66
C TYR A 10 8.90 -1.91 5.85
N ILE A 11 9.32 -2.69 4.85
CA ILE A 11 9.12 -4.13 4.82
C ILE A 11 10.44 -4.88 4.61
N PRO A 12 10.60 -6.05 5.27
CA PRO A 12 11.71 -6.95 4.98
C PRO A 12 11.56 -7.58 3.59
N ASN A 13 12.66 -8.04 3.03
CA ASN A 13 12.67 -8.81 1.78
C ASN A 13 12.20 -10.26 2.04
N ASP A 14 10.91 -10.42 2.31
CA ASP A 14 10.26 -11.68 2.68
C ASP A 14 8.84 -11.71 2.09
N LEU A 15 8.42 -12.83 1.51
CA LEU A 15 7.08 -12.99 0.92
C LEU A 15 5.94 -12.76 1.93
N ARG A 16 6.17 -12.94 3.23
CA ARG A 16 5.21 -12.59 4.30
C ARG A 16 4.84 -11.11 4.28
N ALA A 17 5.72 -10.24 3.80
CA ALA A 17 5.47 -8.81 3.65
C ALA A 17 4.25 -8.52 2.76
N VAL A 18 3.98 -9.34 1.75
CA VAL A 18 2.80 -9.19 0.86
C VAL A 18 1.50 -9.17 1.68
N THR A 19 1.36 -10.13 2.60
CA THR A 19 0.15 -10.25 3.42
C THR A 19 0.02 -9.10 4.42
N VAL A 20 1.14 -8.66 5.00
CA VAL A 20 1.18 -7.50 5.91
C VAL A 20 0.75 -6.24 5.17
N CYS A 21 1.37 -5.97 4.02
CA CYS A 21 1.05 -4.83 3.16
C CYS A 21 -0.43 -4.76 2.77
N ARG A 22 -1.00 -5.87 2.31
CA ARG A 22 -2.43 -5.94 1.96
C ARG A 22 -3.34 -5.58 3.14
N ARG A 23 -3.11 -6.21 4.30
CA ARG A 23 -3.94 -5.98 5.50
C ARG A 23 -3.84 -4.53 6.00
N THR A 24 -2.64 -3.98 6.01
CA THR A 24 -2.41 -2.57 6.38
C THR A 24 -3.10 -1.63 5.39
N LEU A 25 -3.01 -1.88 4.09
CA LEU A 25 -3.65 -1.06 3.06
C LEU A 25 -5.17 -1.10 3.15
N ARG A 26 -5.77 -2.28 3.37
CA ARG A 26 -7.21 -2.42 3.65
C ARG A 26 -7.62 -1.59 4.87
N LEU A 27 -6.85 -1.66 5.96
CA LEU A 27 -7.13 -0.89 7.17
C LEU A 27 -7.13 0.61 6.89
N ILE A 28 -6.06 1.13 6.26
CA ILE A 28 -5.92 2.55 5.92
C ILE A 28 -7.12 3.01 5.09
N LEU A 29 -7.43 2.31 3.98
CA LEU A 29 -8.51 2.70 3.08
C LEU A 29 -9.88 2.62 3.77
N THR A 30 -10.10 1.63 4.63
CA THR A 30 -11.36 1.49 5.38
C THR A 30 -11.54 2.63 6.37
N LEU A 31 -10.49 2.99 7.12
CA LEU A 31 -10.54 4.11 8.08
C LEU A 31 -10.78 5.46 7.41
N HIS A 32 -10.30 5.63 6.18
CA HIS A 32 -10.55 6.83 5.39
C HIS A 32 -11.83 6.77 4.53
N GLY A 33 -12.68 5.74 4.69
CA GLY A 33 -13.96 5.61 3.99
C GLY A 33 -13.85 5.28 2.49
N LEU A 34 -12.70 4.77 2.05
CA LEU A 34 -12.39 4.46 0.65
C LEU A 34 -12.54 2.95 0.34
N THR A 35 -13.59 2.32 0.88
CA THR A 35 -13.80 0.86 0.76
C THR A 35 -13.94 0.39 -0.69
N GLY A 36 -14.48 1.22 -1.58
CA GLY A 36 -14.58 0.91 -3.02
C GLY A 36 -13.23 0.79 -3.76
N LEU A 37 -12.13 1.21 -3.13
CA LEU A 37 -10.78 1.08 -3.71
C LEU A 37 -10.01 -0.13 -3.15
N VAL A 38 -10.52 -0.79 -2.10
CA VAL A 38 -9.77 -1.79 -1.32
C VAL A 38 -9.30 -2.94 -2.19
N ASP A 39 -10.16 -3.55 -3.00
CA ASP A 39 -9.80 -4.75 -3.76
C ASP A 39 -8.73 -4.44 -4.82
N THR A 40 -8.88 -3.32 -5.53
CA THR A 40 -7.89 -2.85 -6.51
C THR A 40 -6.56 -2.51 -5.84
N ALA A 41 -6.60 -1.81 -4.71
CA ALA A 41 -5.42 -1.43 -3.96
C ALA A 41 -4.67 -2.66 -3.43
N GLU A 42 -5.38 -3.68 -2.95
CA GLU A 42 -4.77 -4.94 -2.51
C GLU A 42 -4.13 -5.72 -3.65
N LEU A 43 -4.73 -5.73 -4.84
CA LEU A 43 -4.14 -6.34 -6.02
C LEU A 43 -2.82 -5.65 -6.38
N LEU A 44 -2.82 -4.31 -6.43
CA LEU A 44 -1.62 -3.52 -6.71
C LEU A 44 -0.52 -3.75 -5.67
N ALA A 45 -0.86 -3.72 -4.38
CA ALA A 45 0.10 -3.99 -3.32
C ALA A 45 0.68 -5.42 -3.41
N THR A 46 -0.12 -6.40 -3.82
CA THR A 46 0.34 -7.78 -4.01
C THR A 46 1.40 -7.86 -5.09
N GLU A 47 1.12 -7.28 -6.26
CA GLU A 47 2.04 -7.29 -7.39
C GLU A 47 3.31 -6.49 -7.09
N LEU A 48 3.17 -5.26 -6.57
CA LEU A 48 4.31 -4.38 -6.25
C LEU A 48 5.25 -5.03 -5.22
N VAL A 49 4.71 -5.54 -4.13
CA VAL A 49 5.52 -6.15 -3.05
C VAL A 49 6.11 -7.48 -3.51
N SER A 50 5.37 -8.28 -4.27
CA SER A 50 5.90 -9.53 -4.83
C SER A 50 7.04 -9.27 -5.81
N ASN A 51 6.92 -8.25 -6.65
CA ASN A 51 7.97 -7.85 -7.57
C ASN A 51 9.19 -7.31 -6.81
N ALA A 52 8.98 -6.49 -5.79
CA ALA A 52 10.07 -6.01 -4.94
C ALA A 52 10.82 -7.17 -4.28
N VAL A 53 10.09 -8.13 -3.67
CA VAL A 53 10.70 -9.28 -3.00
C VAL A 53 11.43 -10.20 -3.98
N ARG A 54 10.89 -10.42 -5.19
CA ARG A 54 11.50 -11.32 -6.18
C ARG A 54 12.70 -10.69 -6.89
N HIS A 55 12.67 -9.38 -7.14
CA HIS A 55 13.61 -8.72 -8.05
C HIS A 55 14.59 -7.78 -7.36
N THR A 56 14.42 -7.51 -6.06
CA THR A 56 15.35 -6.69 -5.29
C THR A 56 16.00 -7.52 -4.18
N LYS A 57 17.20 -7.11 -3.75
CA LYS A 57 17.97 -7.78 -2.68
C LYS A 57 17.92 -7.03 -1.35
N GLY A 58 17.29 -5.86 -1.31
CA GLY A 58 17.31 -4.94 -0.16
C GLY A 58 15.94 -4.78 0.51
N PRO A 59 15.88 -4.05 1.63
CA PRO A 59 14.60 -3.65 2.22
C PRO A 59 13.80 -2.80 1.24
N ALA A 60 12.48 -2.97 1.26
CA ALA A 60 11.56 -2.21 0.44
C ALA A 60 10.63 -1.38 1.34
N ALA A 61 9.90 -0.45 0.74
CA ALA A 61 8.85 0.28 1.41
C ALA A 61 7.62 0.31 0.51
N LEU A 62 6.44 0.15 1.11
CA LEU A 62 5.17 0.44 0.46
C LEU A 62 4.69 1.78 1.01
N ARG A 63 4.51 2.75 0.13
CA ARG A 63 3.97 4.06 0.47
C ARG A 63 2.59 4.24 -0.15
N VAL A 64 1.69 4.77 0.66
CA VAL A 64 0.29 5.00 0.31
C VAL A 64 -0.03 6.42 0.72
N ARG A 65 -0.48 7.24 -0.22
CA ARG A 65 -0.82 8.63 0.07
C ARG A 65 -2.06 9.08 -0.66
N ARG A 66 -2.76 10.05 -0.08
CA ARG A 66 -3.87 10.74 -0.72
C ARG A 66 -3.54 12.20 -0.92
N SER A 67 -3.70 12.67 -2.16
CA SER A 67 -3.50 14.08 -2.49
C SER A 67 -4.70 14.94 -2.08
N PRO A 68 -4.55 16.26 -1.96
CA PRO A 68 -5.67 17.17 -1.71
C PRO A 68 -6.78 17.09 -2.77
N GLU A 69 -6.45 16.67 -4.00
CA GLU A 69 -7.39 16.45 -5.11
C GLU A 69 -8.15 15.11 -4.98
N GLY A 70 -7.86 14.33 -3.95
CA GLY A 70 -8.52 13.06 -3.65
C GLY A 70 -7.92 11.84 -4.34
N VAL A 71 -6.80 12.01 -5.08
CA VAL A 71 -6.11 10.91 -5.77
C VAL A 71 -5.35 10.05 -4.76
N VAL A 72 -5.54 8.72 -4.84
CA VAL A 72 -4.78 7.75 -4.05
C VAL A 72 -3.59 7.24 -4.87
N TRP A 73 -2.41 7.31 -4.30
CA TRP A 73 -1.17 6.80 -4.88
C TRP A 73 -0.63 5.64 -4.03
N ILE A 74 -0.16 4.59 -4.69
CA ILE A 74 0.42 3.38 -4.09
C ILE A 74 1.70 3.07 -4.85
N GLY A 75 2.82 2.88 -4.14
CA GLY A 75 4.11 2.54 -4.75
C GLY A 75 5.20 2.21 -3.75
#